data_AF-A0A0P6WZ04-F1
#
_entry.id   AF-A0A0P6WZ04-F1
#
_cell.length_a   1.000
_cell.length_b   1.000
_cell.length_c   1.000
_cell.angle_alpha   90.00
_cell.angle_beta   90.00
_cell.angle_gamma   90.00
#
_symmetry.space_group_name_H-M   'P 1'
#
loop_
_entity.id
_entity.type
_entity.pdbx_description
1 polymer ?
#
loop_
_entity_poly.entity_id
_entity_poly.type
_entity_poly.pdbx_seq_one_letter_code
_entity_poly.pdbx_strand_id
1 'polypeptide(L)'
;MRFLLLPAVAALGLLGAVPAYATTEEAVQCPVLIVPAAVAREMADVMSVTEPTAEQQDAIAAKVKTIGNACRSVHGIADDREEDYLNLTMSGIVMTRLAVDLEEEGIPPSFIDEEMNIGEGRVNLVPDEFPQEVVDALLDRLEAKGLDTASVSSDAWQKVGAYAAATAAYYTLAGSFN
;
A
#
# COMPACT_ATOMS: atom_id res chain seq x y z
N MET A 1 48.82 48.35 -34.21
CA MET A 1 48.11 48.33 -32.91
C MET A 1 46.72 48.90 -33.10
N ARG A 2 45.69 48.05 -33.05
CA ARG A 2 44.29 48.45 -32.81
C ARG A 2 43.57 47.23 -32.27
N PHE A 3 43.47 47.16 -30.94
CA PHE A 3 42.69 46.16 -30.22
C PHE A 3 41.21 46.52 -30.37
N LEU A 4 40.41 45.61 -30.89
CA LEU A 4 38.94 45.65 -30.80
C LEU A 4 38.50 44.50 -29.91
N LEU A 5 38.08 44.87 -28.70
CA LEU A 5 37.38 44.04 -27.73
C LEU A 5 35.98 43.72 -28.26
N LEU A 6 35.66 42.44 -28.44
CA LEU A 6 34.29 41.96 -28.62
C LEU A 6 33.73 41.55 -27.23
N PRO A 7 32.53 42.01 -26.85
CA PRO A 7 31.90 41.62 -25.59
C PRO A 7 31.36 40.19 -25.69
N ALA A 8 31.70 39.38 -24.69
CA ALA A 8 31.12 38.07 -24.46
C ALA A 8 29.66 38.22 -24.01
N VAL A 9 28.73 37.81 -24.87
CA VAL A 9 27.33 37.61 -24.49
C VAL A 9 27.21 36.19 -23.93
N ALA A 10 27.27 36.08 -22.60
CA ALA A 10 26.92 34.86 -21.89
C ALA A 10 25.39 34.70 -21.93
N ALA A 11 24.90 33.87 -22.84
CA ALA A 11 23.52 33.39 -22.81
C ALA A 11 23.39 32.40 -21.64
N LEU A 12 23.01 32.90 -20.45
CA LEU A 12 22.46 32.04 -19.41
C LEU A 12 21.11 31.52 -19.92
N GLY A 13 21.13 30.28 -20.42
CA GLY A 13 19.91 29.52 -20.67
C GLY A 13 19.15 29.41 -19.36
N LEU A 14 17.96 29.99 -19.33
CA LEU A 14 16.90 29.65 -18.39
C LEU A 14 16.61 28.16 -18.58
N LEU A 15 17.29 27.32 -17.80
CA LEU A 15 16.83 25.98 -17.47
C LEU A 15 15.49 26.19 -16.78
N GLY A 16 14.41 26.12 -17.54
CA GLY A 16 13.07 25.97 -16.98
C GLY A 16 13.17 24.79 -16.03
N ALA A 17 12.97 25.04 -14.74
CA ALA A 17 12.75 23.99 -13.78
C ALA A 17 11.47 23.28 -14.25
N VAL A 18 11.65 22.23 -15.05
CA VAL A 18 10.60 21.23 -15.20
C VAL A 18 10.36 20.79 -13.76
N PRO A 19 9.15 20.95 -13.22
CA PRO A 19 8.87 20.41 -11.90
C PRO A 19 9.33 18.96 -11.95
N ALA A 20 10.24 18.59 -11.05
CA ALA A 20 10.63 17.21 -10.90
C ALA A 20 9.33 16.47 -10.62
N TYR A 21 8.79 15.82 -11.65
CA TYR A 21 7.69 14.90 -11.48
C TYR A 21 8.22 13.89 -10.48
N ALA A 22 7.61 13.88 -9.30
CA ALA A 22 7.88 12.90 -8.27
C ALA A 22 7.90 11.50 -8.91
N THR A 23 8.81 10.65 -8.45
CA THR A 23 8.92 9.31 -9.03
C THR A 23 7.60 8.56 -8.86
N THR A 24 7.35 7.58 -9.73
CA THR A 24 6.18 6.69 -9.62
C THR A 24 6.09 6.06 -8.23
N GLU A 25 7.24 5.77 -7.63
CA GLU A 25 7.38 5.28 -6.25
C GLU A 25 6.90 6.28 -5.19
N GLU A 26 7.30 7.56 -5.28
CA GLU A 26 6.83 8.60 -4.35
C GLU A 26 5.31 8.77 -4.41
N ALA A 27 4.74 8.73 -5.63
CA ALA A 27 3.31 8.82 -5.82
C ALA A 27 2.57 7.61 -5.21
N VAL A 28 3.11 6.40 -5.36
CA VAL A 28 2.54 5.17 -4.79
C VAL A 28 2.61 5.17 -3.25
N GLN A 29 3.71 5.66 -2.66
CA GLN A 29 3.90 5.67 -1.20
C GLN A 29 3.18 6.81 -0.49
N CYS A 30 2.87 7.91 -1.18
CA CYS A 30 2.28 9.11 -0.57
C CYS A 30 1.10 8.83 0.37
N PRO A 31 0.07 8.04 0.00
CA PRO A 31 -1.09 7.82 0.87
C PRO A 31 -0.74 7.19 2.21
N VAL A 32 0.19 6.23 2.21
CA VAL A 32 0.68 5.54 3.41
C VAL A 32 1.48 6.48 4.31
N LEU A 33 2.22 7.41 3.72
CA LEU A 33 3.04 8.38 4.46
C LEU A 33 2.20 9.49 5.10
N ILE A 34 1.09 9.90 4.48
CA ILE A 34 0.29 11.03 4.97
C ILE A 34 -0.91 10.63 5.82
N VAL A 35 -1.34 9.36 5.78
CA VAL A 35 -2.51 8.93 6.54
C VAL A 35 -2.24 9.04 8.05
N PRO A 36 -3.15 9.67 8.83
CA PRO A 36 -3.04 9.65 10.27
C PRO A 36 -3.16 8.22 10.82
N ALA A 37 -2.33 7.85 11.80
CA ALA A 37 -2.32 6.50 12.37
C ALA A 37 -3.70 6.02 12.85
N ALA A 38 -4.50 6.91 13.44
CA ALA A 38 -5.86 6.59 13.88
C ALA A 38 -6.79 6.25 12.70
N VAL A 39 -6.63 6.93 11.57
CA VAL A 39 -7.41 6.66 10.34
C VAL A 39 -6.96 5.34 9.72
N ALA A 40 -5.66 5.08 9.67
CA ALA A 40 -5.14 3.80 9.17
C ALA A 40 -5.64 2.61 9.98
N ARG A 41 -5.66 2.74 11.32
CA ARG A 41 -6.23 1.72 12.22
C ARG A 41 -7.72 1.50 11.95
N GLU A 42 -8.51 2.57 11.89
CA GLU A 42 -9.94 2.44 11.62
C GLU A 42 -10.22 1.78 10.24
N MET A 43 -9.44 2.11 9.22
CA MET A 43 -9.52 1.46 7.91
C MET A 43 -9.20 -0.03 8.00
N ALA A 44 -8.11 -0.40 8.69
CA ALA A 44 -7.73 -1.80 8.88
C ALA A 44 -8.78 -2.60 9.67
N ASP A 45 -9.34 -2.00 10.72
CA ASP A 45 -10.39 -2.61 11.53
C ASP A 45 -11.62 -2.92 10.68
N VAL A 46 -12.14 -1.94 9.92
CA VAL A 46 -13.31 -2.13 9.05
C VAL A 46 -13.04 -3.17 7.95
N MET A 47 -11.86 -3.15 7.36
CA MET A 47 -11.48 -4.08 6.28
C MET A 47 -11.16 -5.49 6.76
N SER A 48 -11.04 -5.70 8.07
CA SER A 48 -10.86 -7.02 8.67
C SER A 48 -12.16 -7.65 9.13
N VAL A 49 -13.31 -6.96 9.05
CA VAL A 49 -14.62 -7.54 9.38
C VAL A 49 -15.19 -8.26 8.16
N THR A 50 -15.79 -9.44 8.36
CA THR A 50 -16.42 -10.22 7.27
C THR A 50 -17.54 -9.44 6.56
N GLU A 51 -18.33 -8.65 7.30
CA GLU A 51 -19.49 -7.93 6.77
C GLU A 51 -19.56 -6.49 7.34
N PRO A 52 -18.80 -5.53 6.78
CA PRO A 52 -18.91 -4.13 7.18
C PRO A 52 -20.25 -3.53 6.74
N THR A 53 -20.83 -2.68 7.56
CA THR A 53 -22.10 -1.99 7.22
C THR A 53 -21.91 -1.01 6.07
N ALA A 54 -22.99 -0.67 5.36
CA ALA A 54 -22.94 0.33 4.29
C ALA A 54 -22.39 1.69 4.79
N GLU A 55 -22.76 2.09 6.01
CA GLU A 55 -22.26 3.32 6.63
C GLU A 55 -20.73 3.27 6.86
N GLN A 56 -20.21 2.13 7.31
CA GLN A 56 -18.77 1.94 7.48
C GLN A 56 -18.06 1.99 6.12
N GLN A 57 -18.60 1.32 5.10
CA GLN A 57 -18.04 1.33 3.75
C GLN A 57 -17.99 2.76 3.17
N ASP A 58 -19.09 3.51 3.27
CA ASP A 58 -19.17 4.91 2.81
C ASP A 58 -18.16 5.81 3.55
N ALA A 59 -18.03 5.62 4.87
CA ALA A 59 -17.08 6.38 5.67
C ALA A 59 -15.62 6.10 5.28
N ILE A 60 -15.28 4.83 5.02
CA ILE A 60 -13.94 4.47 4.52
C ILE A 60 -13.71 5.02 3.12
N ALA A 61 -14.68 4.88 2.20
CA ALA A 61 -14.57 5.41 0.84
C ALA A 61 -14.32 6.93 0.82
N ALA A 62 -15.00 7.69 1.67
CA ALA A 62 -14.78 9.13 1.81
C ALA A 62 -13.36 9.49 2.27
N LYS A 63 -12.79 8.70 3.19
CA LYS A 63 -11.41 8.90 3.69
C LYS A 63 -10.38 8.55 2.64
N VAL A 64 -10.56 7.40 1.97
CA VAL A 64 -9.72 6.97 0.84
C VAL A 64 -9.72 8.06 -0.24
N LYS A 65 -10.90 8.56 -0.62
CA LYS A 65 -11.01 9.64 -1.61
C LYS A 65 -10.29 10.92 -1.17
N THR A 66 -10.43 11.30 0.10
CA THR A 66 -9.77 12.49 0.64
C THR A 66 -8.24 12.36 0.61
N ILE A 67 -7.70 11.25 1.10
CA ILE A 67 -6.26 10.99 1.16
C ILE A 67 -5.69 10.81 -0.26
N GLY A 68 -6.34 9.97 -1.07
CA GLY A 68 -5.96 9.70 -2.45
C GLY A 68 -5.92 10.98 -3.28
N ASN A 69 -6.97 11.82 -3.24
CA ASN A 69 -6.98 13.06 -4.02
C ASN A 69 -5.93 14.08 -3.56
N ALA A 70 -5.58 14.11 -2.28
CA ALA A 70 -4.48 14.94 -1.81
C ALA A 70 -3.15 14.53 -2.46
N CYS A 71 -2.84 13.23 -2.49
CA CYS A 71 -1.64 12.72 -3.15
C CYS A 71 -1.71 12.84 -4.68
N ARG A 72 -2.85 12.53 -5.32
CA ARG A 72 -3.03 12.70 -6.76
C ARG A 72 -2.71 14.12 -7.22
N SER A 73 -3.18 15.11 -6.47
CA SER A 73 -2.93 16.53 -6.76
C SER A 73 -1.44 16.90 -6.68
N VAL A 74 -0.72 16.37 -5.68
CA VAL A 74 0.72 16.60 -5.51
C VAL A 74 1.53 15.93 -6.62
N HIS A 75 1.14 14.72 -7.02
CA HIS A 75 1.90 13.87 -7.95
C HIS A 75 1.43 13.95 -9.41
N GLY A 76 0.37 14.72 -9.70
CA GLY A 76 -0.17 14.88 -11.05
C GLY A 76 -0.80 13.61 -11.64
N ILE A 77 -1.43 12.79 -10.80
CA ILE A 77 -2.12 11.56 -11.25
C ILE A 77 -3.39 11.93 -12.01
N ALA A 78 -3.47 11.50 -13.28
CA ALA A 78 -4.57 11.81 -14.18
C ALA A 78 -5.94 11.26 -13.71
N ASP A 79 -7.02 11.86 -14.18
CA ASP A 79 -8.40 11.52 -13.80
C ASP A 79 -8.83 10.14 -14.29
N ASP A 80 -8.31 9.69 -15.42
CA ASP A 80 -8.54 8.33 -15.94
C ASP A 80 -7.85 7.24 -15.10
N ARG A 81 -7.00 7.63 -14.14
CA ARG A 81 -6.35 6.74 -13.16
C ARG A 81 -6.90 6.89 -11.74
N GLU A 82 -7.98 7.67 -11.54
CA GLU A 82 -8.52 7.94 -10.21
C GLU A 82 -8.89 6.64 -9.47
N GLU A 83 -9.69 5.78 -10.10
CA GLU A 83 -10.19 4.56 -9.46
C GLU A 83 -9.05 3.62 -9.03
N ASP A 84 -8.11 3.32 -9.93
CA ASP A 84 -6.93 2.51 -9.63
C ASP A 84 -6.12 3.11 -8.48
N TYR A 85 -5.95 4.43 -8.45
CA TYR A 85 -5.16 5.10 -7.44
C TYR A 85 -5.88 5.16 -6.08
N LEU A 86 -7.22 5.25 -6.06
CA LEU A 86 -8.00 5.15 -4.83
C LEU A 86 -7.95 3.71 -4.28
N ASN A 87 -8.02 2.70 -5.14
CA ASN A 87 -7.83 1.31 -4.72
C ASN A 87 -6.43 1.07 -4.17
N LEU A 88 -5.39 1.59 -4.85
CA LEU A 88 -4.00 1.55 -4.38
C LEU A 88 -3.87 2.21 -3.00
N THR A 89 -4.49 3.38 -2.81
CA THR A 89 -4.51 4.12 -1.55
C THR A 89 -5.12 3.27 -0.43
N MET A 90 -6.29 2.68 -0.66
CA MET A 90 -6.95 1.81 0.32
C MET A 90 -6.07 0.61 0.66
N SER A 91 -5.62 -0.14 -0.35
CA SER A 91 -4.81 -1.35 -0.18
C SER A 91 -3.50 -1.07 0.53
N GLY A 92 -2.78 0.00 0.16
CA GLY A 92 -1.50 0.34 0.77
C GLY A 92 -1.62 0.72 2.24
N ILE A 93 -2.64 1.52 2.60
CA ILE A 93 -2.89 1.92 3.99
C ILE A 93 -3.26 0.69 4.84
N VAL A 94 -4.19 -0.14 4.36
CA VAL A 94 -4.66 -1.34 5.07
C VAL A 94 -3.53 -2.35 5.21
N MET A 95 -2.80 -2.65 4.14
CA MET A 95 -1.63 -3.54 4.15
C MET A 95 -0.62 -3.09 5.21
N THR A 96 -0.23 -1.81 5.18
CA THR A 96 0.80 -1.28 6.09
C THR A 96 0.36 -1.35 7.54
N ARG A 97 -0.92 -1.04 7.82
CA ARG A 97 -1.42 -1.11 9.20
C ARG A 97 -1.56 -2.55 9.69
N LEU A 98 -2.11 -3.44 8.88
CA LEU A 98 -2.28 -4.85 9.25
C LEU A 98 -0.96 -5.56 9.43
N ALA A 99 0.09 -5.19 8.68
CA ALA A 99 1.44 -5.68 8.95
C ALA A 99 1.86 -5.40 10.40
N VAL A 100 1.64 -4.18 10.89
CA VAL A 100 1.94 -3.80 12.28
C VAL A 100 1.05 -4.56 13.27
N ASP A 101 -0.25 -4.67 13.01
CA ASP A 101 -1.18 -5.38 13.89
C ASP A 101 -0.82 -6.87 14.02
N LEU A 102 -0.41 -7.52 12.92
CA LEU A 102 0.02 -8.92 12.92
C LEU A 102 1.36 -9.11 13.65
N GLU A 103 2.31 -8.20 13.46
CA GLU A 103 3.57 -8.22 14.22
C GLU A 103 3.33 -8.08 15.73
N GLU A 104 2.40 -7.21 16.15
CA GLU A 104 1.99 -7.06 17.56
C GLU A 104 1.37 -8.35 18.13
N GLU A 105 0.75 -9.17 17.28
CA GLU A 105 0.19 -10.49 17.62
C GLU A 105 1.22 -11.63 17.48
N GLY A 106 2.46 -11.33 17.09
CA GLY A 106 3.53 -12.31 16.93
C GLY A 106 3.48 -13.09 15.61
N ILE A 107 2.67 -12.66 14.64
CA ILE A 107 2.55 -13.25 13.31
C ILE A 107 3.37 -12.42 12.33
N PRO A 108 4.55 -12.89 11.86
CA PRO A 108 5.36 -12.13 10.93
C PRO A 108 4.68 -12.02 9.56
N PRO A 109 4.45 -10.82 9.02
CA PRO A 109 3.78 -10.64 7.73
C PRO A 109 4.50 -11.36 6.58
N SER A 110 5.84 -11.44 6.66
CA SER A 110 6.66 -12.17 5.69
C SER A 110 6.33 -13.65 5.57
N PHE A 111 5.77 -14.28 6.61
CA PHE A 111 5.32 -15.66 6.53
C PHE A 111 4.08 -15.79 5.67
N ILE A 112 3.14 -14.86 5.85
CA ILE A 112 1.92 -14.78 5.03
C ILE A 112 2.33 -14.50 3.58
N ASP A 113 3.25 -13.55 3.39
CA ASP A 113 3.75 -13.21 2.05
C ASP A 113 4.23 -14.46 1.33
N GLU A 114 5.12 -15.23 1.97
CA GLU A 114 5.77 -16.42 1.40
C GLU A 114 4.78 -17.54 1.09
N GLU A 115 3.92 -17.89 2.05
CA GLU A 115 2.96 -19.00 1.86
C GLU A 115 1.87 -18.63 0.84
N MET A 116 1.46 -17.36 0.79
CA MET A 116 0.45 -16.87 -0.14
C MET A 116 1.02 -16.43 -1.50
N ASN A 117 2.35 -16.37 -1.65
CA ASN A 117 3.03 -15.86 -2.83
C ASN A 117 2.54 -14.45 -3.24
N ILE A 118 2.49 -13.56 -2.26
CA ILE A 118 2.10 -12.14 -2.39
C ILE A 118 3.27 -11.24 -1.98
N GLY A 119 3.31 -10.02 -2.50
CA GLY A 119 4.40 -9.06 -2.29
C GLY A 119 5.09 -8.63 -3.59
N GLU A 120 6.20 -7.92 -3.45
CA GLU A 120 7.00 -7.45 -4.59
C GLU A 120 7.54 -8.62 -5.43
N GLY A 121 7.34 -8.55 -6.75
CA GLY A 121 7.82 -9.56 -7.70
C GLY A 121 7.13 -10.93 -7.61
N ARG A 122 6.01 -11.03 -6.88
CA ARG A 122 5.26 -12.27 -6.66
C ARG A 122 3.96 -12.30 -7.47
N VAL A 123 3.24 -13.43 -7.38
CA VAL A 123 2.05 -13.67 -8.23
C VAL A 123 0.88 -12.77 -7.86
N ASN A 124 0.71 -12.44 -6.57
CA ASN A 124 -0.33 -11.53 -6.09
C ASN A 124 -1.76 -11.95 -6.50
N LEU A 125 -2.02 -13.27 -6.47
CA LEU A 125 -3.35 -13.84 -6.64
C LEU A 125 -3.80 -14.47 -5.33
N VAL A 126 -4.81 -13.87 -4.70
CA VAL A 126 -5.39 -14.38 -3.46
C VAL A 126 -6.71 -15.08 -3.79
N PRO A 127 -6.87 -16.37 -3.47
CA PRO A 127 -8.13 -17.06 -3.64
C PRO A 127 -9.16 -16.55 -2.62
N ASP A 128 -10.46 -16.66 -2.95
CA ASP A 128 -11.56 -16.26 -2.06
C ASP A 128 -11.51 -16.98 -0.70
N GLU A 129 -11.03 -18.23 -0.71
CA GLU A 129 -10.77 -19.04 0.48
C GLU A 129 -9.35 -19.59 0.44
N PHE A 130 -8.67 -19.59 1.59
CA PHE A 130 -7.33 -20.15 1.68
C PHE A 130 -7.37 -21.66 1.58
N PRO A 131 -6.57 -22.27 0.69
CA PRO A 131 -6.42 -23.72 0.67
C PRO A 131 -5.97 -24.21 2.06
N GLN A 132 -6.56 -25.30 2.55
CA GLN A 132 -6.20 -25.86 3.86
C GLN A 132 -4.69 -26.13 3.98
N GLU A 133 -4.06 -26.57 2.90
CA GLU A 133 -2.61 -26.82 2.84
C GLU A 133 -1.77 -25.56 3.14
N VAL A 134 -2.24 -24.38 2.73
CA VAL A 134 -1.57 -23.10 2.99
C VAL A 134 -1.78 -22.68 4.45
N VAL A 135 -2.98 -22.91 4.99
CA VAL A 135 -3.28 -22.67 6.41
C VAL A 135 -2.40 -23.56 7.30
N ASP A 136 -2.33 -24.86 6.98
CA ASP A 136 -1.51 -25.83 7.71
C ASP A 136 -0.02 -25.46 7.64
N ALA A 137 0.49 -25.07 6.47
CA ALA A 137 1.88 -24.64 6.31
C ALA A 137 2.21 -23.37 7.12
N LEU A 138 1.30 -22.39 7.14
CA LEU A 138 1.46 -21.19 7.95
C LEU A 138 1.45 -21.51 9.45
N LEU A 139 0.55 -22.40 9.90
CA LEU A 139 0.49 -22.87 11.28
C LEU A 139 1.80 -23.55 11.70
N ASP A 140 2.28 -24.53 10.92
CA ASP A 140 3.53 -25.25 11.18
C ASP A 140 4.72 -24.29 11.33
N ARG A 141 4.77 -23.26 10.47
CA ARG A 141 5.83 -22.25 10.48
C ARG A 141 5.75 -21.35 11.71
N LEU A 142 4.56 -20.96 12.15
CA LEU A 142 4.34 -20.17 13.36
C LEU A 142 4.70 -20.99 14.62
N GLU A 143 4.32 -22.27 14.69
CA GLU A 143 4.68 -23.18 15.78
C GLU A 143 6.20 -23.39 15.85
N ALA A 144 6.87 -23.53 14.71
CA ALA A 144 8.33 -23.65 14.64
C ALA A 144 9.06 -22.40 15.17
N LYS A 145 8.37 -21.25 15.28
CA LYS A 145 8.87 -20.02 15.91
C LYS A 145 8.44 -19.85 17.36
N GLY A 146 7.74 -20.83 17.93
CA GLY A 146 7.28 -20.82 19.30
C GLY A 146 5.97 -20.05 19.52
N LEU A 147 5.23 -19.72 18.46
CA LEU A 147 3.88 -19.21 18.60
C LEU A 147 2.94 -20.37 18.96
N ASP A 148 2.11 -20.17 19.98
CA ASP A 148 1.00 -21.09 20.27
C ASP A 148 -0.15 -20.80 19.31
N THR A 149 -0.16 -21.49 18.17
CA THR A 149 -1.18 -21.36 17.13
C THR A 149 -2.59 -21.69 17.62
N ALA A 150 -2.72 -22.55 18.62
CA ALA A 150 -4.01 -22.86 19.24
C ALA A 150 -4.58 -21.68 20.05
N SER A 151 -3.73 -20.69 20.38
CA SER A 151 -4.13 -19.44 21.05
C SER A 151 -4.43 -18.28 20.09
N VAL A 152 -4.18 -18.45 18.78
CA VAL A 152 -4.45 -17.43 17.76
C VAL A 152 -5.96 -17.24 17.64
N SER A 153 -6.42 -16.01 17.86
CA SER A 153 -7.84 -15.68 17.85
C SER A 153 -8.45 -15.74 16.44
N SER A 154 -9.77 -15.85 16.35
CA SER A 154 -10.49 -15.69 15.07
C SER A 154 -10.24 -14.35 14.40
N ASP A 155 -10.01 -13.31 15.20
CA ASP A 155 -9.81 -11.94 14.72
C ASP A 155 -8.41 -11.79 14.11
N ALA A 156 -7.42 -12.47 14.68
CA ALA A 156 -6.08 -12.58 14.10
C ALA A 156 -6.13 -13.21 12.70
N TRP A 157 -6.89 -14.30 12.54
CA TRP A 157 -7.07 -14.95 11.24
C TRP A 157 -7.78 -14.08 10.20
N GLN A 158 -8.75 -13.28 10.63
CA GLN A 158 -9.38 -12.29 9.75
C GLN A 158 -8.37 -11.24 9.27
N LYS A 159 -7.48 -10.77 10.16
CA LYS A 159 -6.39 -9.85 9.79
C LYS A 159 -5.39 -10.49 8.83
N VAL A 160 -5.06 -11.78 8.98
CA VAL A 160 -4.21 -12.51 8.01
C VAL A 160 -4.86 -12.49 6.62
N GLY A 161 -6.17 -12.78 6.54
CA GLY A 161 -6.95 -12.72 5.30
C GLY A 161 -6.94 -11.33 4.66
N ALA A 162 -7.30 -10.31 5.44
CA ALA A 162 -7.35 -8.93 4.99
C ALA A 162 -5.98 -8.40 4.58
N TYR A 163 -4.92 -8.76 5.32
CA TYR A 163 -3.54 -8.43 4.97
C TYR A 163 -3.14 -9.05 3.64
N ALA A 164 -3.43 -10.34 3.43
CA ALA A 164 -3.09 -11.01 2.20
C ALA A 164 -3.77 -10.36 0.98
N ALA A 165 -5.07 -10.10 1.08
CA ALA A 165 -5.85 -9.43 0.05
C ALA A 165 -5.34 -8.00 -0.24
N ALA A 166 -5.08 -7.21 0.81
CA ALA A 166 -4.57 -5.85 0.67
C ALA A 166 -3.17 -5.82 0.04
N THR A 167 -2.28 -6.74 0.43
CA THR A 167 -0.93 -6.86 -0.11
C THR A 167 -0.95 -7.21 -1.60
N ALA A 168 -1.73 -8.23 -1.99
CA ALA A 168 -1.86 -8.63 -3.37
C ALA A 168 -2.44 -7.50 -4.26
N ALA A 169 -3.49 -6.83 -3.79
CA ALA A 169 -4.07 -5.69 -4.48
C ALA A 169 -3.07 -4.53 -4.61
N TYR A 170 -2.35 -4.19 -3.53
CA TYR A 170 -1.36 -3.12 -3.54
C TYR A 170 -0.26 -3.37 -4.56
N TYR A 171 0.40 -4.55 -4.54
CA TYR A 171 1.51 -4.82 -5.46
C TYR A 171 1.05 -5.02 -6.92
N THR A 172 -0.17 -5.49 -7.13
CA THR A 172 -0.79 -5.53 -8.47
C THR A 172 -0.99 -4.11 -9.02
N LEU A 173 -1.59 -3.23 -8.21
CA LEU A 173 -1.89 -1.85 -8.63
C LEU A 173 -0.62 -1.00 -8.72
N ALA A 174 0.30 -1.10 -7.77
CA ALA A 174 1.56 -0.35 -7.75
C ALA A 174 2.37 -0.61 -9.02
N GLY A 175 2.41 -1.86 -9.51
CA GLY A 175 3.05 -2.22 -10.77
C GLY A 175 2.46 -1.53 -11.99
N SER A 176 1.20 -1.06 -11.93
CA SER A 176 0.53 -0.33 -13.03
C SER A 176 0.86 1.16 -13.08
N PHE A 177 1.55 1.70 -12.06
CA PHE A 177 1.97 3.09 -11.99
C PHE A 177 3.44 3.30 -12.39
N ASN A 178 4.17 2.21 -12.69
CA ASN A 178 5.56 2.24 -13.18
C ASN A 178 5.67 2.40 -14.70
#